data_AF-A9KZ88-F1
#
_entry.id   AF-A9KZ88-F1
#
_cell.length_a   1.000
_cell.length_b   1.000
_cell.length_c   1.000
_cell.angle_alpha   90.00
_cell.angle_beta   90.00
_cell.angle_gamma   90.00
#
_symmetry.space_group_name_H-M   'P 1'
#
loop_
_entity.id
_entity.type
_entity.pdbx_description
1 polymer ?
#
loop_
_entity_poly.entity_id
_entity_poly.type
_entity_poly.pdbx_seq_one_letter_code
_entity_poly.pdbx_strand_id
1 'polypeptide(L)'
;MSQYLLVKKLDVQNANAIAGLTYGFPAITNFLGFAHALSRKLSRELDVSLGGVCVVSHKNRVHARQPKGWGDYVFALTRNPLTQQGNTAPINEEGRMNLQVSLLIEIKGLIQGDNQTEQMLIDQINALLPAMRLAGGQITHYGQIEILSDHEQQQKALRRLMPGFILIDRSDYLASHVNGLQQEVVHGAKPSLFDAWCDFATLNYQATRLDTEPEISGPSDTIKADWHYVPKPQAGYLVPIATGYCAISPVYEAGQVANVRDKSVPVAFAETAYSVGEWLSIHRLIDISAGIWRYSYQHPWYLAKTEPFQVDIPSIADVDAALTSFNLDDY
;
A
#
# COMPACT_ATOMS: atom_id res chain seq x y z
N MET A 1 17.56 4.02 19.31
CA MET A 1 16.96 4.82 18.23
C MET A 1 16.87 3.95 16.99
N SER A 2 15.81 4.09 16.19
CA SER A 2 15.67 3.31 14.97
C SER A 2 16.62 3.83 13.89
N GLN A 3 17.32 2.92 13.22
CA GLN A 3 18.19 3.22 12.09
C GLN A 3 17.43 2.89 10.79
N TYR A 4 17.68 3.67 9.74
CA TYR A 4 16.98 3.49 8.46
C TYR A 4 17.96 3.34 7.30
N LEU A 5 17.70 2.38 6.43
CA LEU A 5 18.32 2.24 5.12
C LEU A 5 17.56 3.11 4.12
N LEU A 6 18.22 4.09 3.53
CA LEU A 6 17.70 4.88 2.43
C LEU A 6 18.16 4.31 1.09
N VAL A 7 17.22 3.88 0.25
CA VAL A 7 17.44 3.63 -1.18
C VAL A 7 16.86 4.80 -1.96
N LYS A 8 17.72 5.68 -2.47
CA LYS A 8 17.30 6.93 -3.11
C LYS A 8 16.93 6.72 -4.58
N LYS A 9 15.84 7.34 -5.05
CA LYS A 9 15.43 7.45 -6.48
C LYS A 9 15.54 6.12 -7.25
N LEU A 10 14.91 5.09 -6.70
CA LEU A 10 14.68 3.81 -7.35
C LEU A 10 13.69 3.99 -8.51
N ASP A 11 14.19 3.84 -9.73
CA ASP A 11 13.40 3.84 -10.97
C ASP A 11 12.96 2.41 -11.30
N VAL A 12 11.65 2.23 -11.38
CA VAL A 12 11.01 0.95 -11.67
C VAL A 12 10.15 1.08 -12.92
N GLN A 13 10.37 0.18 -13.87
CA GLN A 13 9.60 0.10 -15.10
C GLN A 13 8.62 -1.06 -15.06
N ASN A 14 7.43 -0.86 -15.62
CA ASN A 14 6.35 -1.85 -15.70
C ASN A 14 5.95 -2.43 -14.32
N ALA A 15 5.93 -1.60 -13.29
CA ALA A 15 5.34 -1.96 -12.00
C ALA A 15 3.83 -2.16 -12.16
N ASN A 16 3.24 -3.04 -11.36
CA ASN A 16 1.80 -3.27 -11.32
C ASN A 16 1.08 -2.02 -10.84
N ALA A 17 0.08 -1.57 -11.61
CA ALA A 17 -0.75 -0.41 -11.32
C ALA A 17 -2.18 -0.78 -10.88
N ILE A 18 -2.49 -2.06 -10.68
CA ILE A 18 -3.79 -2.55 -10.21
C ILE A 18 -3.64 -3.12 -8.80
N ALA A 19 -4.49 -2.65 -7.88
CA ALA A 19 -4.54 -3.07 -6.48
C ALA A 19 -5.99 -3.40 -6.08
N GLY A 20 -6.55 -4.43 -6.70
CA GLY A 20 -7.95 -4.83 -6.54
C GLY A 20 -8.89 -3.77 -7.12
N LEU A 21 -9.73 -3.14 -6.30
CA LEU A 21 -10.67 -2.08 -6.71
C LEU A 21 -10.00 -0.73 -7.02
N THR A 22 -8.75 -0.54 -6.63
CA THR A 22 -8.01 0.70 -6.92
C THR A 22 -6.99 0.49 -8.02
N TYR A 23 -6.74 1.54 -8.81
CA TYR A 23 -5.65 1.58 -9.77
C TYR A 23 -4.82 2.85 -9.61
N GLY A 24 -3.56 2.81 -10.03
CA GLY A 24 -2.62 3.90 -9.87
C GLY A 24 -1.34 3.44 -9.20
N PHE A 25 -1.08 3.92 -7.99
CA PHE A 25 0.12 3.55 -7.23
C PHE A 25 0.00 2.11 -6.70
N PRO A 26 1.10 1.32 -6.65
CA PRO A 26 1.02 -0.07 -6.20
C PRO A 26 0.60 -0.16 -4.73
N ALA A 27 -0.05 -1.28 -4.36
CA ALA A 27 -0.38 -1.57 -2.96
C ALA A 27 0.86 -1.52 -2.06
N ILE A 28 0.70 -1.02 -0.84
CA ILE A 28 1.83 -0.83 0.10
C ILE A 28 2.49 -2.17 0.47
N THR A 29 1.74 -3.26 0.43
CA THR A 29 2.22 -4.62 0.66
C THR A 29 3.31 -5.05 -0.31
N ASN A 30 3.35 -4.50 -1.53
CA ASN A 30 4.43 -4.75 -2.49
C ASN A 30 5.78 -4.19 -2.02
N PHE A 31 5.77 -3.05 -1.33
CA PHE A 31 6.98 -2.41 -0.80
C PHE A 31 7.47 -3.12 0.46
N LEU A 32 6.56 -3.53 1.34
CA LEU A 32 6.89 -4.35 2.50
C LEU A 32 7.43 -5.73 2.09
N GLY A 33 6.80 -6.36 1.10
CA GLY A 33 7.27 -7.63 0.54
C GLY A 33 8.64 -7.51 -0.11
N PHE A 34 8.94 -6.35 -0.71
CA PHE A 34 10.27 -6.05 -1.25
C PHE A 34 11.33 -5.94 -0.15
N ALA A 35 11.07 -5.19 0.93
CA ALA A 35 11.98 -5.10 2.06
C ALA A 35 12.20 -6.45 2.75
N HIS A 36 11.13 -7.23 2.93
CA HIS A 36 11.22 -8.59 3.46
C HIS A 36 12.03 -9.52 2.54
N ALA A 37 11.83 -9.46 1.23
CA ALA A 37 12.61 -10.22 0.26
C ALA A 37 14.09 -9.82 0.25
N LEU A 38 14.39 -8.52 0.43
CA LEU A 38 15.75 -8.02 0.57
C LEU A 38 16.37 -8.60 1.85
N SER A 39 15.68 -8.50 2.99
CA SER A 39 16.15 -9.05 4.27
C SER A 39 16.49 -10.54 4.19
N ARG A 40 15.69 -11.34 3.48
CA ARG A 40 15.93 -12.79 3.32
C ARG A 40 17.14 -13.14 2.47
N LYS A 41 17.59 -12.22 1.61
CA LYS A 41 18.73 -12.42 0.70
C LYS A 41 20.05 -11.90 1.29
N LEU A 42 20.01 -11.15 2.38
CA LEU A 42 21.22 -10.70 3.08
C LEU A 42 21.95 -11.89 3.70
N SER A 43 23.27 -11.77 3.84
CA SER A 43 24.08 -12.79 4.52
C SER A 43 23.67 -12.90 5.99
N ARG A 44 23.57 -14.13 6.49
CA ARG A 44 23.32 -14.41 7.91
C ARG A 44 24.44 -13.89 8.81
N GLU A 45 25.63 -13.66 8.26
CA GLU A 45 26.80 -13.13 9.00
C GLU A 45 26.59 -11.70 9.50
N LEU A 46 25.72 -10.91 8.84
CA LEU A 46 25.46 -9.53 9.25
C LEU A 46 24.58 -9.44 10.50
N ASP A 47 23.80 -10.49 10.81
CA ASP A 47 22.76 -10.49 11.85
C ASP A 47 21.81 -9.27 11.79
N VAL A 48 21.60 -8.75 10.56
CA VAL A 48 20.73 -7.61 10.28
C VAL A 48 19.43 -8.07 9.65
N SER A 49 18.32 -7.50 10.11
CA SER A 49 17.00 -7.66 9.51
C SER A 49 16.43 -6.33 9.02
N LEU A 50 15.74 -6.38 7.89
CA LEU A 50 15.05 -5.25 7.29
C LEU A 50 13.54 -5.42 7.45
N GLY A 51 12.87 -4.33 7.83
CA GLY A 51 11.48 -4.36 8.27
C GLY A 51 10.60 -3.33 7.59
N GLY A 52 10.00 -2.47 8.40
CA GLY A 52 9.06 -1.46 7.96
C GLY A 52 9.59 -0.56 6.84
N VAL A 53 8.69 -0.06 6.01
CA VAL A 53 9.04 0.74 4.82
C VAL A 53 8.23 2.03 4.78
N CYS A 54 8.93 3.15 4.63
CA CYS A 54 8.36 4.43 4.26
C CYS A 54 8.63 4.67 2.76
N VAL A 55 7.56 5.00 2.03
CA VAL A 55 7.58 5.13 0.58
C VAL A 55 7.45 6.60 0.22
N VAL A 56 8.48 7.13 -0.45
CA VAL A 56 8.47 8.48 -1.01
C VAL A 56 8.33 8.38 -2.52
N SER A 57 7.21 8.86 -3.07
CA SER A 57 7.00 8.96 -4.52
C SER A 57 7.53 10.30 -5.04
N HIS A 58 8.42 10.25 -6.04
CA HIS A 58 8.91 11.44 -6.74
C HIS A 58 8.19 11.63 -8.06
N LYS A 59 8.01 10.55 -8.81
CA LYS A 59 7.35 10.52 -10.11
C LYS A 59 6.61 9.21 -10.27
N ASN A 60 5.41 9.27 -10.83
CA ASN A 60 4.70 8.08 -11.24
C ASN A 60 3.96 8.38 -12.55
N ARG A 61 3.87 7.37 -13.43
CA ARG A 61 3.12 7.46 -14.68
C ARG A 61 2.52 6.10 -15.00
N VAL A 62 1.21 6.01 -14.83
CA VAL A 62 0.42 4.85 -15.27
C VAL A 62 0.40 4.81 -16.79
N HIS A 63 0.56 3.62 -17.36
CA HIS A 63 0.45 3.38 -18.79
C HIS A 63 -1.04 3.26 -19.13
N ALA A 64 -1.73 4.39 -19.13
CA ALA A 64 -3.13 4.49 -19.49
C ALA A 64 -3.37 5.68 -20.43
N ARG A 65 -4.44 5.62 -21.22
CA ARG A 65 -4.83 6.68 -22.14
C ARG A 65 -6.34 6.84 -22.17
N GLN A 66 -6.81 8.02 -22.55
CA GLN A 66 -8.21 8.26 -22.89
C GLN A 66 -8.36 8.18 -24.41
N PRO A 67 -9.03 7.15 -24.97
CA PRO A 67 -9.10 6.96 -26.42
C PRO A 67 -9.72 8.14 -27.17
N LYS A 68 -10.68 8.82 -26.54
CA LYS A 68 -11.38 9.99 -27.11
C LYS A 68 -10.82 11.33 -26.64
N GLY A 69 -9.76 11.33 -25.81
CA GLY A 69 -9.22 12.52 -25.15
C GLY A 69 -10.05 13.03 -23.96
N TRP A 70 -11.17 12.38 -23.65
CA TRP A 70 -12.03 12.64 -22.49
C TRP A 70 -12.66 11.34 -21.99
N GLY A 71 -13.17 11.35 -20.76
CA GLY A 71 -13.82 10.20 -20.11
C GLY A 71 -12.83 9.27 -19.42
N ASP A 72 -13.15 7.97 -19.42
CA ASP A 72 -12.39 6.98 -18.65
C ASP A 72 -11.02 6.66 -19.28
N TYR A 73 -10.07 6.34 -18.41
CA TYR A 73 -8.76 5.84 -18.80
C TYR A 73 -8.85 4.34 -19.10
N VAL A 74 -8.22 3.91 -20.20
CA VAL A 74 -8.00 2.49 -20.51
C VAL A 74 -6.51 2.18 -20.46
N PHE A 75 -6.15 1.00 -19.96
CA PHE A 75 -4.74 0.59 -19.86
C PHE A 75 -4.12 0.32 -21.24
N ALA A 76 -2.84 0.64 -21.38
CA ALA A 76 -2.06 0.27 -22.55
C ALA A 76 -1.52 -1.15 -22.38
N LEU A 77 -2.16 -2.10 -23.06
CA LEU A 77 -1.84 -3.53 -22.96
C LEU A 77 -0.68 -3.93 -23.86
N THR A 78 -0.08 -5.09 -23.58
CA THR A 78 0.91 -5.72 -24.44
C THR A 78 0.33 -6.90 -25.21
N ARG A 79 0.87 -7.14 -26.41
CA ARG A 79 0.49 -8.30 -27.20
C ARG A 79 1.19 -9.55 -26.65
N ASN A 80 0.40 -10.52 -26.19
CA ASN A 80 0.92 -11.82 -25.78
C ASN A 80 1.29 -12.66 -27.01
N PRO A 81 2.22 -13.63 -26.86
CA PRO A 81 2.51 -14.61 -27.90
C PRO A 81 1.25 -15.30 -28.41
N LEU A 82 1.28 -15.75 -29.67
CA LEU A 82 0.18 -16.52 -30.24
C LEU A 82 0.04 -17.86 -29.52
N THR A 83 -1.18 -18.40 -29.53
CA THR A 83 -1.47 -19.74 -29.01
C THR A 83 -0.75 -20.81 -29.84
N GLN A 84 -0.72 -22.06 -29.34
CA GLN A 84 -0.14 -23.20 -30.08
C GLN A 84 -0.77 -23.38 -31.48
N GLN A 85 -2.04 -23.01 -31.65
CA GLN A 85 -2.76 -23.07 -32.92
C GLN A 85 -2.54 -21.84 -33.81
N GLY A 86 -1.69 -20.88 -33.41
CA GLY A 86 -1.43 -19.64 -34.14
C GLY A 86 -2.49 -18.54 -33.95
N ASN A 87 -3.53 -18.80 -33.15
CA ASN A 87 -4.58 -17.82 -32.86
C ASN A 87 -4.14 -16.80 -31.80
N THR A 88 -4.74 -15.61 -31.83
CA THR A 88 -4.55 -14.57 -30.80
C THR A 88 -4.95 -15.11 -29.42
N ALA A 89 -4.03 -15.04 -28.45
CA ALA A 89 -4.33 -15.42 -27.08
C ALA A 89 -5.37 -14.48 -26.45
N PRO A 90 -6.20 -14.97 -25.51
CA PRO A 90 -7.11 -14.11 -24.75
C PRO A 90 -6.37 -12.91 -24.14
N ILE A 91 -7.00 -11.74 -24.25
CA ILE A 91 -6.45 -10.49 -23.73
C ILE A 91 -6.85 -10.40 -22.26
N ASN A 92 -5.86 -10.57 -21.38
CA ASN A 92 -6.01 -10.25 -19.96
C ASN A 92 -5.54 -8.81 -19.75
N GLU A 93 -6.37 -7.97 -19.14
CA GLU A 93 -5.99 -6.60 -18.86
C GLU A 93 -5.00 -6.55 -17.70
N GLU A 94 -3.87 -5.90 -17.93
CA GLU A 94 -2.84 -5.66 -16.92
C GLU A 94 -2.53 -4.17 -16.89
N GLY A 95 -2.69 -3.55 -15.72
CA GLY A 95 -2.29 -2.17 -15.50
C GLY A 95 -0.81 -2.10 -15.16
N ARG A 96 -0.05 -1.33 -15.94
CA ARG A 96 1.39 -1.11 -15.72
C ARG A 96 1.69 0.35 -15.50
N MET A 97 2.77 0.64 -14.80
CA MET A 97 3.25 2.00 -14.59
C MET A 97 4.77 2.05 -14.52
N ASN A 98 5.32 3.24 -14.75
CA ASN A 98 6.69 3.55 -14.37
C ASN A 98 6.66 4.47 -13.15
N LEU A 99 7.54 4.22 -12.19
CA LEU A 99 7.64 5.02 -10.96
C LEU A 99 9.09 5.27 -10.57
N GLN A 100 9.33 6.42 -9.96
CA GLN A 100 10.56 6.79 -9.28
C GLN A 100 10.21 7.00 -7.80
N VAL A 101 10.72 6.14 -6.94
CA VAL A 101 10.47 6.18 -5.49
C VAL A 101 11.77 6.21 -4.70
N SER A 102 11.77 6.76 -3.50
CA SER A 102 12.81 6.48 -2.52
C SER A 102 12.20 5.67 -1.38
N LEU A 103 12.94 4.67 -0.91
CA LEU A 103 12.50 3.78 0.16
C LEU A 103 13.35 4.05 1.39
N LEU A 104 12.68 4.28 2.52
CA LEU A 104 13.29 4.31 3.85
C LEU A 104 12.87 3.03 4.56
N ILE A 105 13.82 2.12 4.76
CA ILE A 105 13.57 0.78 5.29
C ILE A 105 14.18 0.71 6.70
N GLU A 106 13.40 0.27 7.68
CA GLU A 106 13.90 0.05 9.04
C GLU A 106 14.93 -1.06 9.11
N ILE A 107 15.98 -0.82 9.89
CA ILE A 107 17.05 -1.76 10.17
C ILE A 107 16.98 -2.18 11.64
N LYS A 108 17.08 -3.48 11.90
CA LYS A 108 17.27 -4.04 13.25
C LYS A 108 18.51 -4.94 13.28
N GLY A 109 19.28 -4.88 14.36
CA GLY A 109 20.49 -5.67 14.57
C GLY A 109 21.79 -4.90 14.31
N LEU A 110 21.71 -3.72 13.69
CA LEU A 110 22.88 -2.90 13.38
C LEU A 110 23.32 -2.05 14.59
N ILE A 111 24.59 -2.19 14.99
CA ILE A 111 25.19 -1.45 16.09
C ILE A 111 25.68 -0.09 15.55
N GLN A 112 25.30 1.00 16.22
CA GLN A 112 25.70 2.34 15.81
C GLN A 112 27.23 2.50 15.87
N GLY A 113 27.83 2.96 14.76
CA GLY A 113 29.27 3.15 14.63
C GLY A 113 30.04 1.92 14.14
N ASP A 114 29.35 0.81 13.86
CA ASP A 114 29.95 -0.33 13.16
C ASP A 114 30.02 -0.08 11.65
N ASN A 115 30.99 0.77 11.27
CA ASN A 115 31.21 1.18 9.89
C ASN A 115 31.49 -0.01 8.94
N GLN A 116 32.04 -1.11 9.47
CA GLN A 116 32.34 -2.29 8.67
C GLN A 116 31.05 -3.00 8.27
N THR A 117 30.17 -3.28 9.23
CA THR A 117 28.87 -3.91 8.97
C THR A 117 27.97 -3.00 8.13
N GLU A 118 28.00 -1.68 8.37
CA GLU A 118 27.31 -0.68 7.55
C GLU A 118 27.72 -0.76 6.07
N GLN A 119 29.04 -0.77 5.80
CA GLN A 119 29.55 -0.83 4.43
C GLN A 119 29.23 -2.19 3.78
N MET A 120 29.40 -3.29 4.51
CA MET A 120 29.07 -4.63 4.00
C MET A 120 27.58 -4.76 3.65
N LEU A 121 26.69 -4.17 4.46
CA LEU A 121 25.26 -4.12 4.18
C LEU A 121 24.98 -3.35 2.89
N ILE A 122 25.56 -2.16 2.73
CA ILE A 122 25.42 -1.34 1.51
C ILE A 122 25.91 -2.09 0.28
N ASP A 123 27.07 -2.75 0.36
CA ASP A 123 27.66 -3.49 -0.76
C ASP A 123 26.80 -4.69 -1.17
N GLN A 124 26.27 -5.44 -0.20
CA GLN A 124 25.34 -6.54 -0.49
C GLN A 124 24.05 -6.05 -1.14
N ILE A 125 23.48 -4.95 -0.66
CA ILE A 125 22.26 -4.40 -1.25
C ILE A 125 22.53 -3.90 -2.67
N ASN A 126 23.67 -3.24 -2.91
CA ASN A 126 24.08 -2.83 -4.25
C ASN A 126 24.19 -4.02 -5.22
N ALA A 127 24.69 -5.16 -4.75
CA ALA A 127 24.75 -6.38 -5.57
C ALA A 127 23.36 -7.00 -5.83
N LEU A 128 22.44 -6.89 -4.87
CA LEU A 128 21.12 -7.53 -4.93
C LEU A 128 20.08 -6.72 -5.72
N LEU A 129 20.06 -5.39 -5.59
CA LEU A 129 19.00 -4.54 -6.15
C LEU A 129 18.77 -4.73 -7.67
N PRO A 130 19.79 -4.82 -8.54
CA PRO A 130 19.58 -4.98 -9.98
C PRO A 130 18.83 -6.28 -10.36
N ALA A 131 18.96 -7.33 -9.55
CA ALA A 131 18.32 -8.62 -9.78
C ALA A 131 16.92 -8.73 -9.14
N MET A 132 16.48 -7.70 -8.42
CA MET A 132 15.19 -7.69 -7.75
C MET A 132 14.11 -7.00 -8.59
N ARG A 133 12.87 -7.19 -8.17
CA ARG A 133 11.69 -6.56 -8.76
C ARG A 133 10.88 -5.89 -7.67
N LEU A 134 10.31 -4.73 -7.96
CA LEU A 134 9.41 -4.01 -7.06
C LEU A 134 8.02 -3.93 -7.70
N ALA A 135 7.00 -4.41 -6.98
CA ALA A 135 5.62 -4.51 -7.50
C ALA A 135 5.53 -5.19 -8.88
N GLY A 136 6.34 -6.25 -9.11
CA GLY A 136 6.42 -6.97 -10.38
C GLY A 136 7.27 -6.28 -11.48
N GLY A 137 7.58 -4.99 -11.31
CA GLY A 137 8.37 -4.19 -12.25
C GLY A 137 9.88 -4.40 -12.11
N GLN A 138 10.61 -4.05 -13.16
CA GLN A 138 12.07 -4.15 -13.21
C GLN A 138 12.72 -2.88 -12.69
N ILE A 139 13.70 -3.03 -11.80
CA ILE A 139 14.54 -1.92 -11.35
C ILE A 139 15.53 -1.59 -12.46
N THR A 140 15.49 -0.36 -12.97
CA THR A 140 16.38 0.08 -14.05
C THR A 140 17.49 1.00 -13.56
N HIS A 141 17.22 1.76 -12.51
CA HIS A 141 18.18 2.67 -11.92
C HIS A 141 17.87 2.87 -10.43
N TYR A 142 18.89 3.17 -9.65
CA TYR A 142 18.76 3.65 -8.29
C TYR A 142 19.92 4.60 -7.99
N GLY A 143 19.65 5.56 -7.11
CA GLY A 143 20.64 6.50 -6.62
C GLY A 143 21.44 5.94 -5.44
N GLN A 144 22.04 6.84 -4.66
CA GLN A 144 22.86 6.47 -3.52
C GLN A 144 22.06 5.71 -2.46
N ILE A 145 22.69 4.66 -1.91
CA ILE A 145 22.22 3.92 -0.74
C ILE A 145 22.95 4.47 0.48
N GLU A 146 22.21 4.79 1.54
CA GLU A 146 22.75 5.40 2.75
C GLU A 146 22.11 4.77 3.99
N ILE A 147 22.87 4.66 5.08
CA ILE A 147 22.34 4.29 6.39
C ILE A 147 22.19 5.57 7.21
N LEU A 148 21.03 5.74 7.83
CA LEU A 148 20.64 6.93 8.58
C LEU A 148 20.52 6.55 10.06
N SER A 149 21.63 6.71 10.78
CA SER A 149 21.74 6.30 12.18
C SER A 149 21.33 7.40 13.16
N ASP A 150 21.58 8.66 12.81
CA ASP A 150 21.32 9.83 13.67
C ASP A 150 20.11 10.65 13.20
N HIS A 151 19.40 11.28 14.14
CA HIS A 151 18.25 12.15 13.82
C HIS A 151 18.62 13.29 12.87
N GLU A 152 19.81 13.89 12.99
CA GLU A 152 20.25 14.95 12.08
C GLU A 152 20.42 14.45 10.64
N GLN A 153 21.00 13.24 10.47
CA GLN A 153 21.14 12.60 9.17
C GLN A 153 19.77 12.30 8.56
N GLN A 154 18.83 11.82 9.37
CA GLN A 154 17.44 11.54 8.97
C GLN A 154 16.75 12.81 8.46
N GLN A 155 16.83 13.93 9.20
CA GLN A 155 16.25 15.20 8.77
C GLN A 155 16.90 15.74 7.49
N LYS A 156 18.22 15.64 7.38
CA LYS A 156 18.94 16.05 6.16
C LYS A 156 18.57 15.17 4.96
N ALA A 157 18.38 13.87 5.17
CA ALA A 157 17.93 12.94 4.15
C ALA A 157 16.53 13.29 3.65
N LEU A 158 15.57 13.54 4.55
CA LEU A 158 14.21 13.98 4.18
C LEU A 158 14.25 15.24 3.30
N ARG A 159 15.07 16.24 3.65
CA ARG A 159 15.23 17.44 2.80
C ARG A 159 15.78 17.13 1.40
N ARG A 160 16.68 16.14 1.28
CA ARG A 160 17.25 15.68 -0.02
C ARG A 160 16.28 14.86 -0.86
N LEU A 161 15.18 14.39 -0.29
CA LEU A 161 14.13 13.68 -1.00
C LEU A 161 13.09 14.64 -1.62
N MET A 162 13.19 15.94 -1.36
CA MET A 162 12.35 16.93 -2.03
C MET A 162 12.79 17.15 -3.49
N PRO A 163 11.85 17.36 -4.44
CA PRO A 163 10.40 17.21 -4.28
C PRO A 163 9.98 15.73 -4.24
N GLY A 164 9.03 15.42 -3.36
CA GLY A 164 8.41 14.11 -3.25
C GLY A 164 7.26 14.11 -2.25
N PHE A 165 6.46 13.06 -2.29
CA PHE A 165 5.31 12.87 -1.40
C PHE A 165 5.41 11.50 -0.73
N ILE A 166 5.12 11.46 0.57
CA ILE A 166 5.15 10.28 1.42
C ILE A 166 3.73 9.75 1.51
N LEU A 167 3.56 8.44 1.32
CA LEU A 167 2.29 7.79 1.57
C LEU A 167 2.21 7.38 3.05
N ILE A 168 1.19 7.84 3.77
CA ILE A 168 0.97 7.53 5.19
C ILE A 168 -0.43 6.96 5.42
N ASP A 169 -0.57 6.13 6.45
CA ASP A 169 -1.86 5.52 6.82
C ASP A 169 -2.80 6.56 7.41
N ARG A 170 -4.07 6.50 6.98
CA ARG A 170 -5.20 7.29 7.48
C ARG A 170 -6.43 6.43 7.73
N SER A 171 -6.21 5.19 8.18
CA SER A 171 -7.27 4.29 8.65
C SER A 171 -8.13 4.93 9.77
N ASP A 172 -7.54 5.81 10.58
CA ASP A 172 -8.20 6.62 11.60
C ASP A 172 -9.22 7.62 11.02
N TYR A 173 -8.92 8.23 9.87
CA TYR A 173 -9.84 9.15 9.18
C TYR A 173 -11.05 8.40 8.64
N LEU A 174 -10.83 7.22 8.06
CA LEU A 174 -11.91 6.37 7.58
C LEU A 174 -12.82 5.93 8.74
N ALA A 175 -12.24 5.48 9.86
CA ALA A 175 -13.00 5.09 11.04
C ALA A 175 -13.83 6.25 11.61
N SER A 176 -13.25 7.44 11.67
CA SER A 176 -13.94 8.66 12.16
C SER A 176 -15.10 9.06 11.24
N HIS A 177 -14.90 8.98 9.92
CA HIS A 177 -15.95 9.30 8.93
C HIS A 177 -17.11 8.31 9.01
N VAL A 178 -16.82 7.01 9.09
CA VAL A 178 -17.84 5.96 9.27
C VAL A 178 -18.67 6.23 10.53
N ASN A 179 -18.02 6.55 11.65
CA ASN A 179 -18.71 6.82 12.92
C ASN A 179 -19.60 8.07 12.84
N GLY A 180 -19.17 9.12 12.11
CA GLY A 180 -19.99 10.30 11.86
C GLY A 180 -21.21 9.99 10.99
N LEU A 181 -21.01 9.27 9.90
CA LEU A 181 -22.08 8.85 8.98
C LEU A 181 -23.12 7.93 9.62
N GLN A 182 -22.73 7.08 10.58
CA GLN A 182 -23.68 6.23 11.30
C GLN A 182 -24.69 7.03 12.15
N GLN A 183 -24.38 8.29 12.48
CA GLN A 183 -25.27 9.19 13.21
C GLN A 183 -26.27 9.89 12.28
N GLU A 184 -25.97 9.96 10.98
CA GLU A 184 -26.80 10.61 9.98
C GLU A 184 -27.64 9.58 9.21
N VAL A 185 -28.97 9.61 9.40
CA VAL A 185 -29.89 8.82 8.58
C VAL A 185 -30.22 9.61 7.32
N VAL A 186 -29.52 9.32 6.24
CA VAL A 186 -29.78 9.92 4.93
C VAL A 186 -30.76 9.02 4.16
N HIS A 187 -31.92 9.56 3.76
CA HIS A 187 -32.93 8.86 2.96
C HIS A 187 -33.41 7.49 3.51
N GLY A 188 -33.42 7.32 4.84
CA GLY A 188 -33.95 6.12 5.48
C GLY A 188 -33.07 4.87 5.40
N ALA A 189 -31.85 4.97 4.87
CA ALA A 189 -30.86 3.90 4.85
C ALA A 189 -29.58 4.32 5.58
N LYS A 190 -28.95 3.39 6.29
CA LYS A 190 -27.63 3.65 6.89
C LYS A 190 -26.57 3.52 5.79
N PRO A 191 -25.66 4.51 5.63
CA PRO A 191 -24.60 4.45 4.64
C PRO A 191 -23.70 3.24 4.89
N SER A 192 -23.28 2.57 3.82
CA SER A 192 -22.40 1.41 3.92
C SER A 192 -20.94 1.85 4.18
N LEU A 193 -20.12 0.93 4.69
CA LEU A 193 -18.67 1.16 4.83
C LEU A 193 -18.01 1.47 3.48
N PHE A 194 -18.55 0.90 2.40
CA PHE A 194 -18.04 1.12 1.06
C PHE A 194 -18.36 2.54 0.56
N ASP A 195 -19.55 3.05 0.85
CA ASP A 195 -19.93 4.44 0.51
C ASP A 195 -19.01 5.44 1.23
N ALA A 196 -18.79 5.23 2.52
CA ALA A 196 -17.87 6.04 3.32
C ALA A 196 -16.44 6.02 2.76
N TRP A 197 -15.99 4.88 2.24
CA TRP A 197 -14.68 4.76 1.59
C TRP A 197 -14.65 5.48 0.23
N CYS A 198 -15.74 5.42 -0.55
CA CYS A 198 -15.88 6.12 -1.82
C CYS A 198 -15.88 7.65 -1.68
N ASP A 199 -16.40 8.20 -0.58
CA ASP A 199 -16.40 9.65 -0.32
C ASP A 199 -14.99 10.26 -0.36
N PHE A 200 -13.96 9.47 0.02
CA PHE A 200 -12.57 9.91 -0.07
C PHE A 200 -12.10 10.05 -1.53
N ALA A 201 -12.73 9.40 -2.50
CA ALA A 201 -12.42 9.52 -3.93
C ALA A 201 -13.36 10.46 -4.71
N THR A 202 -14.64 10.55 -4.39
CA THR A 202 -15.65 11.27 -5.18
C THR A 202 -15.64 12.80 -5.01
N LEU A 203 -15.87 13.55 -6.10
CA LEU A 203 -16.11 14.99 -6.01
C LEU A 203 -17.61 15.24 -5.90
N ASN A 204 -18.06 15.64 -4.71
CA ASN A 204 -19.46 15.84 -4.42
C ASN A 204 -19.83 17.33 -4.56
N TYR A 205 -21.00 17.59 -5.14
CA TYR A 205 -21.60 18.92 -5.23
C TYR A 205 -23.03 18.85 -4.71
N GLN A 206 -23.45 19.89 -4.01
CA GLN A 206 -24.79 20.00 -3.45
C GLN A 206 -25.49 21.22 -4.05
N ALA A 207 -26.76 21.02 -4.39
CA ALA A 207 -27.63 22.08 -4.87
C ALA A 207 -28.41 22.70 -3.68
N THR A 208 -28.34 24.01 -3.52
CA THR A 208 -29.18 24.79 -2.60
C THR A 208 -30.16 25.65 -3.38
N ARG A 209 -31.40 25.71 -2.91
CA ARG A 209 -32.44 26.54 -3.54
C ARG A 209 -32.15 28.01 -3.24
N LEU A 210 -32.33 28.86 -4.26
CA LEU A 210 -32.30 30.31 -4.07
C LEU A 210 -33.67 30.75 -3.54
N ASP A 211 -33.71 31.29 -2.32
CA ASP A 211 -34.94 31.66 -1.57
C ASP A 211 -35.72 32.85 -2.16
N THR A 212 -35.28 33.43 -3.29
CA THR A 212 -35.83 34.65 -3.87
C THR A 212 -37.02 34.47 -4.82
N GLU A 213 -37.51 33.24 -5.05
CA GLU A 213 -38.67 33.00 -5.93
C GLU A 213 -39.85 32.30 -5.21
N PRO A 214 -41.11 32.67 -5.54
CA PRO A 214 -42.30 32.19 -4.84
C PRO A 214 -42.48 30.66 -4.91
N GLU A 215 -43.28 30.13 -3.97
CA GLU A 215 -43.68 28.73 -3.96
C GLU A 215 -44.37 28.32 -5.27
N ILE A 216 -44.10 27.08 -5.66
CA ILE A 216 -44.32 26.48 -6.98
C ILE A 216 -45.75 26.70 -7.49
N SER A 217 -45.90 27.22 -8.70
CA SER A 217 -47.18 27.33 -9.43
C SER A 217 -47.19 26.49 -10.72
N GLY A 218 -46.69 25.25 -10.67
CA GLY A 218 -46.87 24.28 -11.75
C GLY A 218 -45.77 23.21 -11.87
N PRO A 219 -46.04 22.07 -12.54
CA PRO A 219 -45.11 20.93 -12.67
C PRO A 219 -43.96 21.17 -13.67
N SER A 220 -43.81 22.38 -14.22
CA SER A 220 -42.86 22.72 -15.29
C SER A 220 -41.86 23.84 -14.93
N ASP A 221 -41.88 24.35 -13.69
CA ASP A 221 -40.98 25.45 -13.31
C ASP A 221 -39.61 24.90 -12.90
N THR A 222 -38.57 25.26 -13.66
CA THR A 222 -37.17 24.97 -13.34
C THR A 222 -36.73 25.87 -12.21
N ILE A 223 -36.66 25.32 -10.99
CA ILE A 223 -36.14 26.02 -9.82
C ILE A 223 -34.65 26.30 -10.03
N LYS A 224 -34.26 27.56 -10.00
CA LYS A 224 -32.84 27.94 -9.99
C LYS A 224 -32.19 27.46 -8.69
N ALA A 225 -31.13 26.68 -8.82
CA ALA A 225 -30.33 26.19 -7.71
C ALA A 225 -28.90 26.70 -7.84
N ASP A 226 -28.29 27.04 -6.71
CA ASP A 226 -26.86 27.28 -6.63
C ASP A 226 -26.15 25.97 -6.31
N TRP A 227 -25.03 25.69 -6.98
CA TRP A 227 -24.28 24.46 -6.81
C TRP A 227 -22.97 24.76 -6.11
N HIS A 228 -22.83 24.29 -4.87
CA HIS A 228 -21.59 24.44 -4.11
C HIS A 228 -20.86 23.09 -3.99
N TYR A 229 -19.54 23.18 -4.02
CA TYR A 229 -18.67 22.04 -3.76
C TYR A 229 -18.82 21.59 -2.31
N VAL A 230 -19.02 20.30 -2.10
CA VAL A 230 -19.01 19.69 -0.76
C VAL A 230 -17.58 19.28 -0.43
N PRO A 231 -16.99 19.81 0.65
CA PRO A 231 -15.63 19.45 1.03
C PRO A 231 -15.55 17.95 1.39
N LYS A 232 -14.35 17.39 1.17
CA LYS A 232 -14.03 16.03 1.59
C LYS A 232 -14.16 15.88 3.12
N PRO A 233 -14.38 14.64 3.63
CA PRO A 233 -14.50 14.40 5.07
C PRO A 233 -13.33 14.94 5.90
N GLN A 234 -12.13 14.92 5.32
CA GLN A 234 -10.91 15.42 5.92
C GLN A 234 -10.08 16.18 4.88
N ALA A 235 -9.28 17.14 5.34
CA ALA A 235 -8.38 17.91 4.50
C ALA A 235 -7.12 17.11 4.14
N GLY A 236 -6.50 17.46 3.01
CA GLY A 236 -5.29 16.80 2.50
C GLY A 236 -5.56 16.05 1.20
N TYR A 237 -4.52 15.39 0.69
CA TYR A 237 -4.63 14.56 -0.52
C TYR A 237 -4.85 13.11 -0.11
N LEU A 238 -6.11 12.78 0.17
CA LEU A 238 -6.54 11.47 0.61
C LEU A 238 -6.86 10.59 -0.58
N VAL A 239 -6.42 9.34 -0.52
CA VAL A 239 -6.59 8.36 -1.59
C VAL A 239 -7.01 7.01 -1.01
N PRO A 240 -7.98 6.33 -1.64
CA PRO A 240 -8.25 4.93 -1.35
C PRO A 240 -7.05 4.06 -1.71
N ILE A 241 -6.66 3.13 -0.83
CA ILE A 241 -5.51 2.25 -1.02
C ILE A 241 -5.82 0.82 -0.58
N ALA A 242 -5.15 -0.15 -1.19
CA ALA A 242 -5.09 -1.51 -0.68
C ALA A 242 -3.97 -1.62 0.37
N THR A 243 -4.32 -2.02 1.58
CA THR A 243 -3.38 -2.11 2.71
C THR A 243 -3.05 -3.54 3.10
N GLY A 244 -3.84 -4.52 2.68
CA GLY A 244 -3.58 -5.90 3.09
C GLY A 244 -4.63 -6.88 2.59
N TYR A 245 -4.87 -7.90 3.41
CA TYR A 245 -5.77 -9.00 3.10
C TYR A 245 -6.62 -9.38 4.30
N CYS A 246 -7.81 -9.91 4.03
CA CYS A 246 -8.70 -10.52 5.01
C CYS A 246 -8.94 -11.98 4.63
N ALA A 247 -8.69 -12.91 5.55
CA ALA A 247 -8.96 -14.32 5.33
C ALA A 247 -10.47 -14.57 5.20
N ILE A 248 -10.87 -15.26 4.12
CA ILE A 248 -12.25 -15.69 3.85
C ILE A 248 -12.42 -17.21 4.03
N SER A 249 -11.37 -17.89 4.45
CA SER A 249 -11.35 -19.31 4.78
C SER A 249 -10.62 -19.56 6.10
N PRO A 250 -10.80 -20.73 6.73
CA PRO A 250 -9.86 -21.18 7.74
C PRO A 250 -8.43 -21.29 7.15
N VAL A 251 -7.44 -21.31 8.04
CA VAL A 251 -6.05 -21.63 7.68
C VAL A 251 -5.96 -23.14 7.51
N TYR A 252 -5.65 -23.58 6.29
CA TYR A 252 -5.43 -24.98 5.96
C TYR A 252 -3.97 -25.34 6.22
N GLU A 253 -3.75 -26.53 6.76
CA GLU A 253 -2.42 -27.06 7.03
C GLU A 253 -1.65 -27.38 5.74
N ALA A 254 -0.32 -27.45 5.87
CA ALA A 254 0.58 -27.80 4.79
C ALA A 254 0.16 -29.12 4.11
N GLY A 255 -0.06 -29.07 2.80
CA GLY A 255 -0.45 -30.24 1.98
C GLY A 255 -1.95 -30.50 1.85
N GLN A 256 -2.83 -29.77 2.55
CA GLN A 256 -4.29 -29.93 2.40
C GLN A 256 -4.84 -29.32 1.11
N VAL A 257 -4.24 -28.22 0.63
CA VAL A 257 -4.68 -27.52 -0.58
C VAL A 257 -3.79 -27.91 -1.76
N ALA A 258 -4.40 -28.37 -2.85
CA ALA A 258 -3.70 -28.72 -4.08
C ALA A 258 -3.18 -27.48 -4.84
N ASN A 259 -2.15 -27.65 -5.67
CA ASN A 259 -1.60 -26.62 -6.56
C ASN A 259 -1.13 -25.31 -5.86
N VAL A 260 -0.79 -25.39 -4.58
CA VAL A 260 -0.15 -24.29 -3.85
C VAL A 260 1.29 -24.08 -4.30
N ARG A 261 1.79 -22.85 -4.12
CA ARG A 261 3.17 -22.47 -4.49
C ARG A 261 4.23 -23.22 -3.68
N ASP A 262 3.97 -23.41 -2.39
CA ASP A 262 4.83 -24.13 -1.45
C ASP A 262 3.96 -25.08 -0.64
N LYS A 263 4.29 -26.38 -0.68
CA LYS A 263 3.53 -27.42 0.03
C LYS A 263 3.87 -27.50 1.51
N SER A 264 4.90 -26.78 1.96
CA SER A 264 5.38 -26.78 3.35
C SER A 264 4.81 -25.64 4.21
N VAL A 265 4.04 -24.72 3.62
CA VAL A 265 3.52 -23.54 4.30
C VAL A 265 1.98 -23.63 4.38
N PRO A 266 1.36 -23.27 5.53
CA PRO A 266 -0.09 -23.16 5.65
C PRO A 266 -0.69 -22.14 4.68
N VAL A 267 -1.94 -22.35 4.28
CA VAL A 267 -2.61 -21.51 3.27
C VAL A 267 -4.00 -21.11 3.73
N ALA A 268 -4.37 -19.85 3.50
CA ALA A 268 -5.74 -19.37 3.61
C ALA A 268 -6.13 -18.62 2.33
N PHE A 269 -7.38 -18.73 1.91
CA PHE A 269 -7.94 -17.87 0.88
C PHE A 269 -8.26 -16.51 1.49
N ALA A 270 -7.95 -15.45 0.77
CA ALA A 270 -8.11 -14.10 1.27
C ALA A 270 -8.59 -13.13 0.18
N GLU A 271 -9.30 -12.10 0.61
CA GLU A 271 -9.69 -10.95 -0.21
C GLU A 271 -8.84 -9.73 0.16
N THR A 272 -8.85 -8.71 -0.71
CA THR A 272 -8.09 -7.48 -0.49
C THR A 272 -8.77 -6.61 0.57
N ALA A 273 -8.00 -6.14 1.54
CA ALA A 273 -8.44 -5.15 2.51
C ALA A 273 -8.09 -3.73 2.04
N TYR A 274 -9.06 -2.83 2.16
CA TYR A 274 -8.94 -1.43 1.74
C TYR A 274 -8.91 -0.48 2.93
N SER A 275 -8.18 0.61 2.76
CA SER A 275 -8.12 1.73 3.71
C SER A 275 -7.99 3.05 2.93
N VAL A 276 -7.74 4.12 3.65
CA VAL A 276 -7.40 5.44 3.11
C VAL A 276 -5.95 5.76 3.49
N GLY A 277 -5.20 6.30 2.54
CA GLY A 277 -3.88 6.88 2.77
C GLY A 277 -3.87 8.37 2.44
N GLU A 278 -2.89 9.10 2.96
CA GLU A 278 -2.62 10.49 2.60
C GLU A 278 -1.29 10.59 1.86
N TRP A 279 -1.25 11.31 0.74
CA TRP A 279 0.03 11.76 0.18
C TRP A 279 0.45 13.06 0.87
N LEU A 280 1.39 12.93 1.79
CA LEU A 280 1.92 14.04 2.57
C LEU A 280 3.21 14.57 1.95
N SER A 281 3.33 15.88 1.78
CA SER A 281 4.61 16.45 1.35
C SER A 281 5.68 16.24 2.42
N ILE A 282 6.90 15.91 2.00
CA ILE A 282 7.99 15.52 2.91
C ILE A 282 8.28 16.56 4.00
N HIS A 283 8.14 17.86 3.70
CA HIS A 283 8.39 18.92 4.67
C HIS A 283 7.40 18.92 5.86
N ARG A 284 6.24 18.26 5.73
CA ARG A 284 5.25 18.11 6.81
C ARG A 284 5.52 16.89 7.68
N LEU A 285 6.43 16.01 7.28
CA LEU A 285 6.81 14.84 8.06
C LEU A 285 7.81 15.26 9.15
N ILE A 286 7.41 15.11 10.41
CA ILE A 286 8.24 15.46 11.57
C ILE A 286 9.34 14.41 11.78
N ASP A 287 8.97 13.13 11.76
CA ASP A 287 9.87 11.99 11.99
C ASP A 287 9.60 10.89 10.95
N ILE A 288 10.65 10.19 10.52
CA ILE A 288 10.56 9.06 9.56
C ILE A 288 9.60 7.99 10.08
N SER A 289 9.64 7.69 11.39
CA SER A 289 8.84 6.66 12.04
C SER A 289 7.33 6.81 11.78
N ALA A 290 6.83 8.04 11.67
CA ALA A 290 5.42 8.33 11.42
C ALA A 290 4.95 7.94 10.01
N GLY A 291 5.87 7.77 9.06
CA GLY A 291 5.60 7.35 7.68
C GLY A 291 5.96 5.90 7.37
N ILE A 292 6.46 5.15 8.35
CA ILE A 292 6.86 3.75 8.14
C ILE A 292 5.65 2.84 8.22
N TRP A 293 5.41 2.08 7.16
CA TRP A 293 4.43 1.00 7.11
C TRP A 293 5.04 -0.30 7.60
N ARG A 294 4.24 -1.13 8.25
CA ARG A 294 4.65 -2.42 8.82
C ARG A 294 3.51 -3.42 8.70
N TYR A 295 3.83 -4.71 8.63
CA TYR A 295 2.80 -5.73 8.72
C TYR A 295 2.25 -5.80 10.15
N SER A 296 0.93 -5.90 10.26
CA SER A 296 0.17 -6.10 11.48
C SER A 296 -0.75 -7.28 11.21
N TYR A 297 -0.53 -8.37 11.93
CA TYR A 297 -1.29 -9.61 11.79
C TYR A 297 -2.17 -9.84 13.01
N GLN A 298 -3.48 -9.92 12.77
CA GLN A 298 -4.45 -10.33 13.76
C GLN A 298 -5.57 -11.06 13.02
N HIS A 299 -5.57 -12.39 13.07
CA HIS A 299 -6.56 -13.20 12.35
C HIS A 299 -7.99 -12.66 12.55
N PRO A 300 -8.77 -12.43 11.47
CA PRO A 300 -8.54 -12.83 10.07
C PRO A 300 -7.73 -11.83 9.23
N TRP A 301 -7.23 -10.75 9.82
CA TRP A 301 -6.60 -9.62 9.13
C TRP A 301 -5.08 -9.75 9.02
N TYR A 302 -4.57 -9.50 7.83
CA TYR A 302 -3.15 -9.31 7.56
C TYR A 302 -2.98 -7.97 6.85
N LEU A 303 -2.69 -6.92 7.63
CA LEU A 303 -2.76 -5.53 7.19
C LEU A 303 -1.38 -4.88 7.22
N ALA A 304 -1.19 -3.84 6.42
CA ALA A 304 -0.12 -2.89 6.57
C ALA A 304 -0.64 -1.65 7.28
N LYS A 305 0.04 -1.22 8.35
CA LYS A 305 -0.28 -0.03 9.14
C LYS A 305 0.99 0.71 9.56
N THR A 306 0.85 1.94 10.06
CA THR A 306 1.97 2.72 10.63
C THR A 306 2.26 2.43 12.11
N GLU A 307 1.79 1.28 12.63
CA GLU A 307 2.09 0.78 13.99
C GLU A 307 3.59 0.45 14.17
N PRO A 308 4.16 0.51 15.39
CA PRO A 308 5.59 0.29 15.64
C PRO A 308 6.09 -1.10 15.23
N PHE A 309 7.37 -1.22 14.88
CA PHE A 309 7.96 -2.46 14.35
C PHE A 309 8.03 -3.54 15.41
N GLN A 310 7.12 -4.50 15.30
CA GLN A 310 7.15 -5.74 16.07
C GLN A 310 7.78 -6.84 15.20
N VAL A 311 8.77 -7.53 15.75
CA VAL A 311 9.30 -8.75 15.12
C VAL A 311 8.49 -9.88 15.66
N ASP A 312 7.44 -10.27 14.93
CA ASP A 312 6.82 -11.58 15.15
C ASP A 312 7.79 -12.63 14.61
N ILE A 313 8.70 -13.08 15.48
CA ILE A 313 9.27 -14.41 15.33
C ILE A 313 8.10 -15.34 15.65
N PRO A 314 7.72 -16.30 14.79
CA PRO A 314 6.77 -17.33 15.23
C PRO A 314 7.43 -18.02 16.43
N SER A 315 6.84 -17.86 17.61
CA SER A 315 7.34 -18.57 18.78
C SER A 315 7.03 -20.05 18.53
N ILE A 316 8.04 -20.91 18.73
CA ILE A 316 7.85 -22.37 18.67
C ILE A 316 6.77 -22.81 19.68
N ALA A 317 6.53 -22.01 20.74
CA ALA A 317 5.48 -22.24 21.71
C ALA A 317 4.05 -22.10 21.13
N ASP A 318 3.83 -21.27 20.10
CA ASP A 318 2.51 -21.14 19.45
C ASP A 318 2.21 -22.33 18.52
N VAL A 319 3.25 -23.00 18.02
CA VAL A 319 3.14 -24.25 17.24
C VAL A 319 2.90 -25.45 18.17
N ASP A 320 3.57 -25.50 19.32
CA ASP A 320 3.38 -26.56 20.31
C ASP A 320 2.04 -26.46 21.07
N ALA A 321 1.52 -25.24 21.31
CA ALA A 321 0.20 -25.05 21.94
C ALA A 321 -0.96 -25.52 21.03
N ALA A 322 -0.79 -25.44 19.71
CA ALA A 322 -1.75 -25.97 18.73
C ALA A 322 -1.68 -27.52 18.63
N LEU A 323 -0.52 -28.12 18.90
CA LEU A 323 -0.34 -29.58 18.90
C LEU A 323 -0.79 -30.25 20.20
N THR A 324 -0.70 -29.56 21.35
CA THR A 324 -1.08 -30.11 22.67
C THR A 324 -2.58 -29.99 22.98
N SER A 325 -3.35 -29.23 22.20
CA SER A 325 -4.81 -29.12 22.36
C SER A 325 -5.61 -30.17 21.57
N PHE A 326 -4.95 -31.03 20.79
CA PHE A 326 -5.55 -32.21 20.17
C PHE A 326 -5.43 -33.42 21.11
N ASN A 327 -6.44 -33.59 21.97
CA ASN A 327 -6.61 -34.80 22.77
C ASN A 327 -7.26 -35.87 21.89
N LEU A 328 -6.57 -36.99 21.66
CA LEU A 328 -7.02 -38.12 20.84
C LEU A 328 -7.97 -39.09 21.58
N ASP A 329 -8.48 -38.71 22.76
CA ASP A 329 -9.33 -39.55 23.62
C ASP A 329 -10.81 -39.14 23.64
N ASP A 330 -11.23 -38.13 22.87
CA ASP A 330 -12.66 -37.84 22.63
C ASP A 330 -13.02 -38.21 21.18
N TYR A 331 -13.04 -39.53 20.88
CA TYR A 331 -13.98 -40.27 20.01
C TYR A 331 -13.54 -41.73 19.82
#